data_AF-A0A1E3LGW8-F1
#
_entry.id   AF-A0A1E3LGW8-F1
#
_cell.length_a   1.000
_cell.length_b   1.000
_cell.length_c   1.000
_cell.angle_alpha   90.00
_cell.angle_beta   90.00
_cell.angle_gamma   90.00
#
_symmetry.space_group_name_H-M   'P 1'
#
loop_
_entity.id
_entity.type
_entity.pdbx_description
1 polymer ?
#
loop_
_entity_poly.entity_id
_entity_poly.type
_entity_poly.pdbx_seq_one_letter_code
_entity_poly.pdbx_strand_id
1 'polypeptide(L)'
;MQGGADNQFALSITTASGAQVTVKLGSSDDGLSVEFEVTKGTLTDAERDQLGKLGDAFQNAVNGLAKQPPVIDFSGLTGFDSSVLKSVDLSATLGANTGAPQTITFHADASLRSMHVDGPSGKFDVNVDLKNLQAIGSPTAQKAALAAWLDRFDTAQSRGNGDASLMSMFKAAFTGLNSNYPPAATLPRIPLNNADKSVLSGLADFNASISQTPKSPNPMRPSEIDSFNYQISQSTQIGGTDMLNRTIGQQTQATLSASYHRSLWAGVPLNLTSDPKSQNYEYVKVEDTARSAVDVGYRNGLLAYAQANRSASQTTQVQRYEMAKLVSDVTTPVSASSSSDLLTLLQSIMQNDAARATKPSASQSADDAAVDAVRKRTSLEVDPTRLKAAAK
;
A
#
# COMPACT_ATOMS: atom_id res chain seq x y z
N MET A 1 -21.81 -18.94 -33.08
CA MET A 1 -21.32 -19.12 -31.70
C MET A 1 -21.12 -17.70 -31.18
N GLN A 2 -21.95 -17.23 -30.25
CA GLN A 2 -21.79 -15.90 -29.65
C GLN A 2 -20.46 -15.88 -28.88
N GLY A 3 -19.51 -15.05 -29.33
CA GLY A 3 -18.30 -14.80 -28.57
C GLY A 3 -18.66 -14.13 -27.25
N GLY A 4 -18.09 -14.59 -26.14
CA GLY A 4 -18.26 -13.92 -24.84
C GLY A 4 -17.68 -12.51 -24.88
N ALA A 5 -18.10 -11.64 -23.96
CA ALA A 5 -17.53 -10.29 -23.84
C ALA A 5 -16.02 -10.34 -23.53
N ASP A 6 -15.22 -9.59 -24.29
CA ASP A 6 -13.76 -9.44 -24.13
C ASP A 6 -13.40 -8.77 -22.81
N ASN A 7 -14.18 -7.78 -22.39
CA ASN A 7 -14.04 -7.16 -21.08
C ASN A 7 -15.38 -7.24 -20.35
N GLN A 8 -15.32 -7.60 -19.08
CA GLN A 8 -16.48 -7.80 -18.22
C GLN A 8 -16.26 -7.02 -16.93
N PHE A 9 -17.29 -6.30 -16.48
CA PHE A 9 -17.28 -5.53 -15.24
C PHE A 9 -18.58 -5.82 -14.50
N ALA A 10 -18.50 -5.97 -13.18
CA ALA A 10 -19.67 -6.05 -12.31
C ALA A 10 -19.45 -5.19 -11.07
N LEU A 11 -20.47 -4.42 -10.69
CA LEU A 11 -20.54 -3.66 -9.46
C LEU A 11 -21.71 -4.21 -8.63
N SER A 12 -21.45 -4.64 -7.41
CA SER A 12 -22.45 -5.12 -6.46
C SER A 12 -22.44 -4.23 -5.22
N ILE A 13 -23.62 -3.80 -4.78
CA ILE A 13 -23.78 -2.86 -3.67
C ILE A 13 -24.81 -3.42 -2.70
N THR A 14 -24.43 -3.50 -1.43
CA THR A 14 -25.36 -3.82 -0.34
C THR A 14 -25.70 -2.54 0.39
N THR A 15 -26.99 -2.22 0.52
CA THR A 15 -27.44 -1.00 1.22
C THR A 15 -27.73 -1.25 2.70
N ALA A 16 -27.91 -0.18 3.48
CA ALA A 16 -28.25 -0.27 4.90
C ALA A 16 -29.64 -0.86 5.16
N SER A 17 -30.60 -0.69 4.24
CA SER A 17 -31.90 -1.37 4.30
C SER A 17 -31.84 -2.86 3.93
N GLY A 18 -30.68 -3.35 3.48
CA GLY A 18 -30.49 -4.72 3.02
C GLY A 18 -30.89 -4.95 1.56
N ALA A 19 -31.12 -3.87 0.79
CA ALA A 19 -31.29 -3.96 -0.64
C ALA A 19 -29.95 -4.33 -1.32
N GLN A 20 -30.04 -5.05 -2.43
CA GLN A 20 -28.89 -5.47 -3.22
C GLN A 20 -29.05 -4.99 -4.65
N VAL A 21 -28.06 -4.23 -5.13
CA VAL A 21 -28.01 -3.68 -6.47
C VAL A 21 -26.81 -4.27 -7.20
N THR A 22 -27.02 -4.76 -8.42
CA THR A 22 -25.95 -5.23 -9.29
C THR A 22 -26.01 -4.53 -10.64
N VAL A 23 -24.86 -4.05 -11.09
CA VAL A 23 -24.68 -3.49 -12.43
C VAL A 23 -23.62 -4.31 -13.15
N LYS A 24 -23.92 -4.87 -14.31
CA LYS A 24 -22.95 -5.57 -15.15
C LYS A 24 -22.77 -4.85 -16.47
N LEU A 25 -21.52 -4.76 -16.92
CA LEU A 25 -21.13 -4.23 -18.21
C LEU A 25 -20.28 -5.28 -18.92
N GLY A 26 -20.58 -5.55 -20.18
CA GLY A 26 -19.79 -6.42 -21.03
C GLY A 26 -19.52 -5.76 -22.37
N SER A 27 -18.28 -5.72 -22.82
CA SER A 27 -17.91 -5.26 -24.16
C SER A 27 -17.40 -6.42 -25.02
N SER A 28 -17.91 -6.56 -26.24
CA SER A 28 -17.38 -7.45 -27.28
C SER A 28 -17.23 -6.71 -28.61
N ASP A 29 -16.68 -7.39 -29.61
CA ASP A 29 -16.69 -6.95 -31.02
C ASP A 29 -18.11 -6.60 -31.54
N ASP A 30 -19.15 -7.21 -30.95
CA ASP A 30 -20.56 -7.03 -31.33
C ASP A 30 -21.25 -5.87 -30.59
N GLY A 31 -20.57 -5.20 -29.66
CA GLY A 31 -21.07 -4.01 -28.96
C GLY A 31 -20.98 -4.04 -27.44
N LEU A 32 -21.64 -3.08 -26.79
CA LEU A 32 -21.70 -2.93 -25.33
C LEU A 32 -23.03 -3.47 -24.79
N SER A 33 -22.95 -4.28 -23.73
CA SER A 33 -24.10 -4.77 -22.96
C SER A 33 -24.10 -4.13 -21.57
N VAL A 34 -25.30 -3.77 -21.10
CA VAL A 34 -25.53 -3.21 -19.76
C VAL A 34 -26.70 -3.95 -19.12
N GLU A 35 -26.48 -4.51 -17.94
CA GLU A 35 -27.50 -5.14 -17.12
C GLU A 35 -27.56 -4.42 -15.77
N PHE A 36 -28.76 -4.03 -15.34
CA PHE A 36 -29.01 -3.42 -14.04
C PHE A 36 -30.11 -4.20 -13.34
N GLU A 37 -29.83 -4.67 -12.12
CA GLU A 37 -30.75 -5.49 -11.35
C GLU A 37 -30.78 -5.05 -9.87
N VAL A 38 -31.98 -4.97 -9.31
CA VAL A 38 -32.20 -4.92 -7.85
C VAL A 38 -32.68 -6.29 -7.43
N THR A 39 -31.77 -7.12 -6.92
CA THR A 39 -32.04 -8.54 -6.62
C THR A 39 -32.79 -8.73 -5.31
N LYS A 40 -32.79 -7.71 -4.44
CA LYS A 40 -33.42 -7.76 -3.12
C LYS A 40 -33.78 -6.36 -2.61
N GLY A 41 -34.91 -6.24 -1.92
CA GLY A 41 -35.30 -5.05 -1.16
C GLY A 41 -35.82 -3.89 -2.01
N THR A 42 -36.13 -2.77 -1.35
CA THR A 42 -36.50 -1.49 -1.97
C THR A 42 -35.51 -0.41 -1.56
N LEU A 43 -35.24 0.53 -2.48
CA LEU A 43 -34.28 1.61 -2.24
C LEU A 43 -34.97 2.84 -1.66
N THR A 44 -34.46 3.34 -0.54
CA THR A 44 -34.81 4.64 0.02
C THR A 44 -34.27 5.80 -0.84
N ASP A 45 -34.77 7.03 -0.63
CA ASP A 45 -34.24 8.21 -1.33
C ASP A 45 -32.75 8.41 -1.08
N ALA A 46 -32.32 8.28 0.18
CA ALA A 46 -30.90 8.42 0.56
C ALA A 46 -30.00 7.37 -0.12
N GLU A 47 -30.48 6.13 -0.24
CA GLU A 47 -29.75 5.06 -0.94
C GLU A 47 -29.68 5.35 -2.44
N ARG A 48 -30.77 5.81 -3.07
CA ARG A 48 -30.76 6.22 -4.48
C ARG A 48 -29.77 7.35 -4.76
N ASP A 49 -29.70 8.34 -3.89
CA ASP A 49 -28.77 9.46 -4.03
C ASP A 49 -27.30 9.02 -3.92
N GLN A 50 -26.98 8.08 -3.02
CA GLN A 50 -25.63 7.51 -2.90
C GLN A 50 -25.26 6.61 -4.09
N LEU A 51 -26.21 5.81 -4.59
CA LEU A 51 -26.01 5.00 -5.79
C LEU A 51 -25.71 5.88 -7.01
N GLY A 52 -26.35 7.03 -7.15
CA GLY A 52 -26.06 7.99 -8.20
C GLY A 52 -24.59 8.43 -8.21
N LYS A 53 -24.04 8.77 -7.03
CA LYS A 53 -22.62 9.15 -6.88
C LYS A 53 -21.66 8.01 -7.22
N LEU A 54 -22.04 6.77 -6.90
CA LEU A 54 -21.25 5.59 -7.25
C LEU A 54 -21.27 5.28 -8.75
N GLY A 55 -22.34 5.66 -9.47
CA GLY A 55 -22.41 5.51 -10.93
C GLY A 55 -21.26 6.22 -11.64
N ASP A 56 -21.00 7.49 -11.30
CA ASP A 56 -19.89 8.26 -11.87
C ASP A 56 -18.53 7.65 -11.52
N ALA A 57 -18.36 7.22 -10.27
CA ALA A 57 -17.14 6.57 -9.81
C ALA A 57 -16.90 5.21 -10.52
N PHE A 58 -17.96 4.44 -10.74
CA PHE A 58 -17.89 3.17 -11.47
C PHE A 58 -17.53 3.39 -12.94
N GLN A 59 -18.14 4.39 -13.60
CA GLN A 59 -17.80 4.75 -14.96
C GLN A 59 -16.33 5.17 -15.08
N ASN A 60 -15.81 5.94 -14.13
CA ASN A 60 -14.39 6.32 -14.11
C ASN A 60 -13.47 5.10 -13.94
N ALA A 61 -13.83 4.16 -13.06
CA ALA A 61 -13.08 2.91 -12.90
C ALA A 61 -13.07 2.08 -14.20
N VAL A 62 -14.21 1.90 -14.85
CA VAL A 62 -14.33 1.19 -16.14
C VAL A 62 -13.50 1.90 -17.22
N ASN A 63 -13.62 3.22 -17.34
CA ASN A 63 -12.84 4.02 -18.30
C ASN A 63 -11.33 3.91 -18.05
N GLY A 64 -10.91 3.89 -16.78
CA GLY A 64 -9.52 3.71 -16.39
C GLY A 64 -8.99 2.34 -16.82
N LEU A 65 -9.75 1.28 -16.54
CA LEU A 65 -9.38 -0.09 -16.88
C LEU A 65 -9.38 -0.37 -18.39
N ALA A 66 -10.20 0.35 -19.16
CA ALA A 66 -10.23 0.25 -20.62
C ALA A 66 -9.03 0.90 -21.33
N LYS A 67 -8.18 1.66 -20.61
CA LYS A 67 -6.95 2.26 -21.19
C LYS A 67 -5.89 1.21 -21.48
N GLN A 68 -4.92 1.58 -22.31
CA GLN A 68 -3.76 0.76 -22.67
C GLN A 68 -2.46 1.53 -22.32
N PRO A 69 -1.73 1.17 -21.25
CA PRO A 69 -2.06 0.13 -20.26
C PRO A 69 -3.24 0.53 -19.34
N PRO A 70 -3.89 -0.45 -18.67
CA PRO A 70 -4.98 -0.18 -17.72
C PRO A 70 -4.55 0.74 -16.57
N VAL A 71 -5.45 1.62 -16.15
CA VAL A 71 -5.23 2.55 -15.04
C VAL A 71 -6.27 2.31 -13.94
N ILE A 72 -5.80 2.20 -12.70
CA ILE A 72 -6.64 2.03 -11.52
C ILE A 72 -7.09 3.40 -11.02
N ASP A 73 -8.40 3.66 -11.06
CA ASP A 73 -9.03 4.84 -10.45
C ASP A 73 -10.29 4.43 -9.67
N PHE A 74 -10.08 3.93 -8.45
CA PHE A 74 -11.13 3.40 -7.58
C PHE A 74 -11.38 4.32 -6.38
N SER A 75 -10.72 5.48 -6.35
CA SER A 75 -10.79 6.42 -5.23
C SER A 75 -12.24 6.86 -4.96
N GLY A 76 -13.02 7.12 -6.02
CA GLY A 76 -14.44 7.47 -5.92
C GLY A 76 -15.33 6.37 -5.34
N LEU A 77 -14.94 5.09 -5.47
CA LEU A 77 -15.69 3.95 -4.92
C LEU A 77 -15.48 3.74 -3.42
N THR A 78 -14.56 4.49 -2.80
CA THR A 78 -14.29 4.42 -1.35
C THR A 78 -15.02 5.49 -0.54
N GLY A 79 -15.57 6.52 -1.19
CA GLY A 79 -16.11 7.73 -0.57
C GLY A 79 -17.59 7.69 -0.23
N PHE A 80 -18.21 6.51 -0.20
CA PHE A 80 -19.63 6.37 0.11
C PHE A 80 -19.93 6.55 1.61
N ASP A 81 -21.17 6.91 1.91
CA ASP A 81 -21.65 6.97 3.28
C ASP A 81 -21.96 5.56 3.82
N SER A 82 -21.13 5.05 4.72
CA SER A 82 -21.28 3.73 5.32
C SER A 82 -22.54 3.54 6.19
N SER A 83 -23.23 4.63 6.55
CA SER A 83 -24.54 4.58 7.20
C SER A 83 -25.68 4.30 6.20
N VAL A 84 -25.45 4.56 4.92
CA VAL A 84 -26.41 4.36 3.82
C VAL A 84 -26.07 3.11 3.00
N LEU A 85 -24.79 2.88 2.71
CA LEU A 85 -24.32 1.69 1.99
C LEU A 85 -23.44 0.82 2.90
N LYS A 86 -23.69 -0.48 2.94
CA LYS A 86 -22.93 -1.44 3.75
C LYS A 86 -21.68 -1.94 3.07
N SER A 87 -21.75 -2.23 1.77
CA SER A 87 -20.59 -2.64 0.99
C SER A 87 -20.69 -2.18 -0.46
N VAL A 88 -19.54 -1.96 -1.07
CA VAL A 88 -19.35 -1.75 -2.51
C VAL A 88 -18.30 -2.75 -2.98
N ASP A 89 -18.71 -3.62 -3.90
CA ASP A 89 -17.91 -4.70 -4.46
C ASP A 89 -17.81 -4.50 -5.97
N LEU A 90 -16.61 -4.63 -6.54
CA LEU A 90 -16.40 -4.58 -7.98
C LEU A 90 -15.53 -5.74 -8.44
N SER A 91 -15.94 -6.40 -9.52
CA SER A 91 -15.11 -7.37 -10.23
C SER A 91 -14.95 -6.94 -11.69
N ALA A 92 -13.76 -7.15 -12.24
CA ALA A 92 -13.47 -6.92 -13.64
C ALA A 92 -12.57 -8.01 -14.21
N THR A 93 -12.85 -8.40 -15.44
CA THR A 93 -12.03 -9.31 -16.24
C THR A 93 -11.71 -8.62 -17.56
N LEU A 94 -10.44 -8.37 -17.82
CA LEU A 94 -9.95 -7.75 -19.04
C LEU A 94 -9.32 -8.81 -19.94
N GLY A 95 -9.60 -8.76 -21.24
CA GLY A 95 -9.10 -9.74 -22.20
C GLY A 95 -9.59 -11.16 -21.87
N ALA A 96 -10.85 -11.33 -21.51
CA ALA A 96 -11.48 -12.60 -21.14
C ALA A 96 -11.33 -13.69 -22.24
N ASN A 97 -11.30 -13.29 -23.50
CA ASN A 97 -11.10 -14.18 -24.64
C ASN A 97 -9.61 -14.38 -25.03
N THR A 98 -8.68 -13.76 -24.29
CA THR A 98 -7.24 -13.97 -24.48
C THR A 98 -6.76 -15.20 -23.69
N GLY A 99 -5.62 -15.77 -24.07
CA GLY A 99 -5.03 -16.90 -23.35
C GLY A 99 -4.52 -16.58 -21.93
N ALA A 100 -4.56 -15.31 -21.51
CA ALA A 100 -4.11 -14.86 -20.21
C ALA A 100 -4.90 -13.60 -19.77
N PRO A 101 -6.13 -13.75 -19.27
CA PRO A 101 -6.95 -12.63 -18.82
C PRO A 101 -6.34 -11.94 -17.60
N GLN A 102 -6.66 -10.66 -17.43
CA GLN A 102 -6.35 -9.91 -16.22
C GLN A 102 -7.63 -9.74 -15.39
N THR A 103 -7.61 -10.25 -14.16
CA THR A 103 -8.73 -10.18 -13.21
C THR A 103 -8.45 -9.17 -12.12
N ILE A 104 -9.50 -8.44 -11.72
CA ILE A 104 -9.45 -7.40 -10.70
C ILE A 104 -10.65 -7.60 -9.79
N THR A 105 -10.45 -7.59 -8.49
CA THR A 105 -11.53 -7.53 -7.49
C THR A 105 -11.26 -6.40 -6.51
N PHE A 106 -12.33 -5.70 -6.13
CA PHE A 106 -12.31 -4.60 -5.19
C PHE A 106 -13.47 -4.79 -4.20
N HIS A 107 -13.20 -4.46 -2.94
CA HIS A 107 -14.20 -4.44 -1.88
C HIS A 107 -13.97 -3.21 -1.00
N ALA A 108 -15.04 -2.57 -0.57
CA ALA A 108 -15.02 -1.53 0.45
C ALA A 108 -16.26 -1.61 1.34
N ASP A 109 -16.04 -1.63 2.65
CA ASP A 109 -17.06 -1.51 3.68
C ASP A 109 -16.58 -0.59 4.83
N ALA A 110 -17.32 -0.55 5.93
CA ALA A 110 -16.99 0.28 7.10
C ALA A 110 -15.73 -0.17 7.87
N SER A 111 -15.23 -1.37 7.61
CA SER A 111 -14.20 -2.07 8.37
C SER A 111 -12.96 -2.46 7.57
N LEU A 112 -13.10 -2.63 6.25
CA LEU A 112 -12.07 -3.12 5.36
C LEU A 112 -12.22 -2.48 3.99
N ARG A 113 -11.08 -2.25 3.34
CA ARG A 113 -11.00 -2.06 1.90
C ARG A 113 -9.95 -2.98 1.33
N SER A 114 -10.24 -3.63 0.22
CA SER A 114 -9.29 -4.54 -0.42
C SER A 114 -9.32 -4.41 -1.93
N MET A 115 -8.19 -4.73 -2.56
CA MET A 115 -8.06 -4.90 -3.99
C MET A 115 -7.10 -6.04 -4.29
N HIS A 116 -7.50 -6.91 -5.20
CA HIS A 116 -6.69 -7.99 -5.74
C HIS A 116 -6.63 -7.87 -7.25
N VAL A 117 -5.45 -8.03 -7.82
CA VAL A 117 -5.22 -8.07 -9.27
C VAL A 117 -4.37 -9.29 -9.58
N ASP A 118 -4.76 -10.03 -10.61
CA ASP A 118 -3.99 -11.15 -11.17
C ASP A 118 -4.03 -11.06 -12.70
N GLY A 119 -2.86 -11.20 -13.35
CA GLY A 119 -2.77 -11.13 -14.79
C GLY A 119 -1.39 -11.52 -15.35
N PRO A 120 -1.17 -11.32 -16.66
CA PRO A 120 0.03 -11.81 -17.35
C PRO A 120 1.34 -11.29 -16.79
N SER A 121 1.38 -10.01 -16.39
CA SER A 121 2.58 -9.36 -15.85
C SER A 121 2.85 -9.73 -14.39
N GLY A 122 1.85 -10.20 -13.66
CA GLY A 122 1.94 -10.52 -12.25
C GLY A 122 0.64 -10.26 -11.50
N LYS A 123 0.75 -10.26 -10.18
CA LYS A 123 -0.37 -10.09 -9.26
C LYS A 123 -0.03 -9.16 -8.11
N PHE A 124 -1.04 -8.57 -7.50
CA PHE A 124 -0.88 -7.88 -6.24
C PHE A 124 -2.16 -7.92 -5.40
N ASP A 125 -1.96 -7.75 -4.10
CA ASP A 125 -2.99 -7.68 -3.08
C ASP A 125 -2.76 -6.41 -2.25
N VAL A 126 -3.82 -5.68 -1.95
CA VAL A 126 -3.79 -4.55 -1.01
C VAL A 126 -5.01 -4.66 -0.10
N ASN A 127 -4.79 -4.68 1.21
CA ASN A 127 -5.84 -4.74 2.22
C ASN A 127 -5.61 -3.63 3.24
N VAL A 128 -6.64 -2.83 3.54
CA VAL A 128 -6.62 -1.70 4.46
C VAL A 128 -7.68 -1.91 5.54
N ASP A 129 -7.25 -2.09 6.79
CA ASP A 129 -8.11 -2.31 7.95
C ASP A 129 -8.52 -0.97 8.59
N LEU A 130 -9.83 -0.72 8.61
CA LEU A 130 -10.46 0.50 9.12
C LEU A 130 -11.00 0.34 10.54
N LYS A 131 -10.60 -0.68 11.30
CA LYS A 131 -11.06 -0.85 12.69
C LYS A 131 -10.46 0.20 13.61
N ASN A 132 -9.21 0.61 13.38
CA ASN A 132 -8.45 1.52 14.23
C ASN A 132 -8.54 3.00 13.78
N LEU A 133 -9.70 3.47 13.34
CA LEU A 133 -9.83 4.85 12.80
C LEU A 133 -9.43 5.98 13.77
N GLN A 134 -9.37 5.74 15.09
CA GLN A 134 -8.83 6.75 16.03
C GLN A 134 -7.31 7.01 15.86
N ALA A 135 -6.59 6.08 15.24
CA ALA A 135 -5.15 6.15 14.96
C ALA A 135 -4.83 6.97 13.70
N ILE A 136 -5.84 7.30 12.89
CA ILE A 136 -5.66 8.02 11.64
C ILE A 136 -5.23 9.46 11.91
N GLY A 137 -4.24 9.90 11.15
CA GLY A 137 -3.65 11.24 11.26
C GLY A 137 -4.56 12.32 10.64
N SER A 138 -4.14 13.58 10.75
CA SER A 138 -4.77 14.66 9.99
C SER A 138 -4.61 14.43 8.47
N PRO A 139 -5.41 15.09 7.62
CA PRO A 139 -5.26 14.98 6.16
C PRO A 139 -3.82 15.28 5.66
N THR A 140 -3.15 16.26 6.28
CA THR A 140 -1.74 16.56 5.98
C THR A 140 -0.81 15.41 6.35
N ALA A 141 -1.02 14.78 7.51
CA ALA A 141 -0.23 13.63 7.94
C ALA A 141 -0.45 12.41 7.02
N GLN A 142 -1.70 12.14 6.66
CA GLN A 142 -2.07 11.08 5.72
C GLN A 142 -1.38 11.28 4.37
N LYS A 143 -1.43 12.50 3.81
CA LYS A 143 -0.76 12.83 2.54
C LYS A 143 0.75 12.62 2.61
N ALA A 144 1.39 13.05 3.70
CA ALA A 144 2.82 12.87 3.89
C ALA A 144 3.21 11.39 4.04
N ALA A 145 2.43 10.62 4.80
CA ALA A 145 2.64 9.19 4.98
C ALA A 145 2.44 8.40 3.69
N LEU A 146 1.41 8.73 2.92
CA LEU A 146 1.17 8.14 1.61
C LEU A 146 2.31 8.46 0.64
N ALA A 147 2.74 9.72 0.55
CA ALA A 147 3.87 10.12 -0.30
C ALA A 147 5.16 9.36 0.08
N ALA A 148 5.43 9.18 1.37
CA ALA A 148 6.57 8.41 1.83
C ALA A 148 6.48 6.91 1.42
N TRP A 149 5.28 6.33 1.38
CA TRP A 149 5.11 4.96 0.86
C TRP A 149 5.30 4.87 -0.65
N LEU A 150 4.80 5.84 -1.40
CA LEU A 150 5.00 5.88 -2.86
C LEU A 150 6.49 5.98 -3.23
N ASP A 151 7.27 6.78 -2.50
CA ASP A 151 8.73 6.86 -2.66
C ASP A 151 9.45 5.53 -2.34
N ARG A 152 8.99 4.82 -1.31
CA ARG A 152 9.50 3.47 -0.99
C ARG A 152 9.16 2.46 -2.08
N PHE A 153 8.00 2.58 -2.72
CA PHE A 153 7.62 1.73 -3.85
C PHE A 153 8.50 1.97 -5.06
N ASP A 154 8.83 3.24 -5.35
CA ASP A 154 9.77 3.60 -6.42
C ASP A 154 11.20 3.09 -6.11
N THR A 155 11.63 3.21 -4.85
CA THR A 155 12.91 2.66 -4.38
C THR A 155 12.97 1.15 -4.56
N ALA A 156 11.93 0.43 -4.14
CA ALA A 156 11.85 -1.03 -4.26
C ALA A 156 11.81 -1.46 -5.74
N GLN A 157 11.01 -0.79 -6.57
CA GLN A 157 10.91 -1.06 -8.01
C GLN A 157 12.26 -0.88 -8.70
N SER A 158 12.95 0.24 -8.45
CA SER A 158 14.26 0.51 -9.04
C SER A 158 15.31 -0.51 -8.58
N ARG A 159 15.34 -0.82 -7.27
CA ARG A 159 16.33 -1.75 -6.70
C ARG A 159 16.11 -3.20 -7.15
N GLY A 160 14.86 -3.63 -7.28
CA GLY A 160 14.50 -4.99 -7.69
C GLY A 160 14.23 -5.16 -9.19
N ASN A 161 14.38 -4.10 -10.00
CA ASN A 161 14.03 -4.09 -11.42
C ASN A 161 12.59 -4.60 -11.71
N GLY A 162 11.63 -4.18 -10.88
CA GLY A 162 10.23 -4.59 -11.00
C GLY A 162 9.53 -3.93 -12.20
N ASP A 163 8.50 -4.59 -12.74
CA ASP A 163 7.65 -4.06 -13.81
C ASP A 163 7.00 -2.72 -13.43
N ALA A 164 7.29 -1.67 -14.20
CA ALA A 164 6.84 -0.32 -13.91
C ALA A 164 5.32 -0.13 -14.05
N SER A 165 4.68 -0.85 -14.98
CA SER A 165 3.23 -0.77 -15.19
C SER A 165 2.47 -1.43 -14.05
N LEU A 166 2.91 -2.63 -13.63
CA LEU A 166 2.37 -3.33 -12.47
C LEU A 166 2.57 -2.52 -11.18
N MET A 167 3.76 -1.92 -11.00
CA MET A 167 4.02 -1.04 -9.86
C MET A 167 3.13 0.21 -9.88
N SER A 168 2.88 0.81 -11.05
CA SER A 168 1.98 1.95 -11.19
C SER A 168 0.56 1.60 -10.75
N MET A 169 0.04 0.43 -11.17
CA MET A 169 -1.25 -0.08 -10.72
C MET A 169 -1.27 -0.29 -9.20
N PHE A 170 -0.23 -0.91 -8.64
CA PHE A 170 -0.12 -1.12 -7.19
C PHE A 170 -0.11 0.21 -6.40
N LYS A 171 0.64 1.21 -6.87
CA LYS A 171 0.67 2.58 -6.30
C LYS A 171 -0.71 3.24 -6.31
N ALA A 172 -1.43 3.13 -7.43
CA ALA A 172 -2.77 3.67 -7.59
C ALA A 172 -3.78 2.96 -6.68
N ALA A 173 -3.72 1.63 -6.58
CA ALA A 173 -4.53 0.84 -5.67
C ALA A 173 -4.29 1.24 -4.21
N PHE A 174 -3.03 1.26 -3.78
CA PHE A 174 -2.65 1.66 -2.43
C PHE A 174 -3.11 3.07 -2.07
N THR A 175 -2.99 4.01 -3.01
CA THR A 175 -3.48 5.39 -2.84
C THR A 175 -5.01 5.43 -2.72
N GLY A 176 -5.72 4.73 -3.62
CA GLY A 176 -7.17 4.69 -3.63
C GLY A 176 -7.76 4.13 -2.34
N LEU A 177 -7.24 2.99 -1.85
CA LEU A 177 -7.76 2.34 -0.63
C LEU A 177 -7.49 3.16 0.65
N ASN A 178 -6.42 3.95 0.67
CA ASN A 178 -6.07 4.85 1.79
C ASN A 178 -6.66 6.27 1.66
N SER A 179 -7.54 6.52 0.68
CA SER A 179 -8.23 7.80 0.50
C SER A 179 -9.58 7.83 1.23
N ASN A 180 -10.15 9.00 1.50
CA ASN A 180 -11.54 9.14 1.99
C ASN A 180 -11.87 8.28 3.22
N TYR A 181 -11.02 8.25 4.25
CA TYR A 181 -11.34 7.48 5.45
C TYR A 181 -12.68 7.91 6.06
N PRO A 182 -13.57 6.97 6.42
CA PRO A 182 -14.81 7.30 7.09
C PRO A 182 -14.52 7.89 8.48
N PRO A 183 -15.45 8.66 9.06
CA PRO A 183 -15.33 9.06 10.45
C PRO A 183 -15.23 7.82 11.34
N ALA A 184 -14.42 7.92 12.40
CA ALA A 184 -14.32 6.84 13.38
C ALA A 184 -15.71 6.58 13.99
N ALA A 185 -16.17 5.32 13.94
CA ALA A 185 -17.44 4.94 14.54
C ALA A 185 -17.48 5.31 16.03
N THR A 186 -18.64 5.79 16.50
CA THR A 186 -18.88 6.11 17.91
C THR A 186 -19.00 4.84 18.73
N LEU A 187 -17.87 4.31 19.18
CA LEU A 187 -17.77 3.17 20.08
C LEU A 187 -16.96 3.57 21.33
N PRO A 188 -17.14 2.88 22.48
CA PRO A 188 -16.24 3.04 23.61
C PRO A 188 -14.81 2.71 23.18
N ARG A 189 -13.99 3.74 23.01
CA ARG A 189 -12.60 3.66 22.53
C ARG A 189 -11.76 4.56 23.41
N ILE A 190 -10.50 4.19 23.64
CA ILE A 190 -9.54 5.07 24.30
C ILE A 190 -9.24 6.23 23.35
N PRO A 191 -9.57 7.48 23.69
CA PRO A 191 -9.24 8.63 22.86
C PRO A 191 -7.73 8.83 22.80
N LEU A 192 -7.22 9.16 21.62
CA LEU A 192 -5.79 9.47 21.40
C LEU A 192 -5.58 10.98 21.31
N ASN A 193 -4.59 11.48 22.05
CA ASN A 193 -4.18 12.89 22.01
C ASN A 193 -3.18 13.16 20.87
N ASN A 194 -2.68 14.40 20.73
CA ASN A 194 -1.74 14.73 19.64
C ASN A 194 -0.40 14.02 19.80
N ALA A 195 0.10 13.87 21.04
CA ALA A 195 1.34 13.12 21.30
C ALA A 195 1.20 11.65 20.85
N ASP A 196 0.07 11.02 21.14
CA ASP A 196 -0.24 9.65 20.68
C ASP A 196 -0.26 9.57 19.15
N LYS A 197 -0.93 10.52 18.48
CA LYS A 197 -1.02 10.54 17.01
C LYS A 197 0.31 10.92 16.35
N SER A 198 1.21 11.60 17.06
CA SER A 198 2.51 12.02 16.51
C SER A 198 3.45 10.85 16.25
N VAL A 199 3.33 9.77 17.04
CA VAL A 199 4.19 8.59 16.89
C VAL A 199 3.72 7.61 15.82
N LEU A 200 2.44 7.72 15.42
CA LEU A 200 1.81 6.87 14.41
C LEU A 200 2.07 7.41 13.00
N SER A 201 2.04 6.53 12.01
CA SER A 201 2.18 6.92 10.60
C SER A 201 1.07 7.84 10.13
N GLY A 202 -0.13 7.71 10.71
CA GLY A 202 -1.32 8.46 10.32
C GLY A 202 -2.14 7.81 9.21
N LEU A 203 -1.72 6.65 8.68
CA LEU A 203 -2.54 5.81 7.80
C LEU A 203 -3.24 4.70 8.59
N ALA A 204 -4.29 4.14 8.00
CA ALA A 204 -4.91 2.92 8.47
C ALA A 204 -3.91 1.76 8.48
N ASP A 205 -4.26 0.71 9.22
CA ASP A 205 -3.48 -0.53 9.18
C ASP A 205 -3.65 -1.21 7.82
N PHE A 206 -2.62 -1.89 7.33
CA PHE A 206 -2.69 -2.53 6.02
C PHE A 206 -1.76 -3.72 5.90
N ASN A 207 -2.04 -4.56 4.91
CA ASN A 207 -1.14 -5.56 4.37
C ASN A 207 -1.22 -5.49 2.85
N ALA A 208 -0.09 -5.38 2.17
CA ALA A 208 -0.04 -5.34 0.72
C ALA A 208 1.15 -6.12 0.18
N SER A 209 0.97 -6.75 -0.97
CA SER A 209 2.00 -7.51 -1.67
C SER A 209 1.88 -7.36 -3.17
N ILE A 210 3.01 -7.39 -3.87
CA ILE A 210 3.10 -7.39 -5.34
C ILE A 210 4.12 -8.43 -5.75
N SER A 211 3.79 -9.23 -6.76
CA SER A 211 4.64 -10.26 -7.32
C SER A 211 4.55 -10.23 -8.85
N GLN A 212 5.69 -10.20 -9.51
CA GLN A 212 5.77 -10.28 -10.97
C GLN A 212 5.77 -11.74 -11.42
N THR A 213 5.13 -12.02 -12.55
CA THR A 213 5.22 -13.35 -13.19
C THR A 213 6.69 -13.69 -13.48
N PRO A 214 7.22 -14.80 -12.92
CA PRO A 214 8.61 -15.16 -13.10
C PRO A 214 8.94 -15.46 -14.57
N LYS A 215 10.14 -15.08 -15.01
CA LYS A 215 10.64 -15.36 -16.37
C LYS A 215 11.99 -16.06 -16.29
N SER A 216 12.26 -16.98 -17.21
CA SER A 216 13.58 -17.63 -17.33
C SER A 216 14.15 -17.28 -18.71
N PRO A 217 14.69 -16.06 -18.91
CA PRO A 217 15.11 -15.60 -20.23
C PRO A 217 16.37 -16.31 -20.75
N ASN A 218 17.13 -16.99 -19.88
CA ASN A 218 18.37 -17.63 -20.26
C ASN A 218 18.22 -19.14 -20.53
N PRO A 219 18.23 -19.59 -21.79
CA PRO A 219 18.13 -21.02 -22.10
C PRO A 219 19.33 -21.84 -21.62
N MET A 220 20.50 -21.24 -21.43
CA MET A 220 21.69 -21.94 -20.91
C MET A 220 21.67 -22.09 -19.39
N ARG A 221 20.84 -21.32 -18.68
CA ARG A 221 20.70 -21.36 -17.22
C ARG A 221 19.24 -21.24 -16.79
N PRO A 222 18.41 -22.28 -17.00
CA PRO A 222 16.97 -22.23 -16.68
C PRO A 222 16.65 -22.03 -15.20
N SER A 223 17.63 -22.21 -14.30
CA SER A 223 17.51 -21.92 -12.87
C SER A 223 17.67 -20.44 -12.53
N GLU A 224 18.14 -19.61 -13.46
CA GLU A 224 18.22 -18.16 -13.30
C GLU A 224 16.87 -17.55 -13.67
N ILE A 225 16.10 -17.25 -12.64
CA ILE A 225 14.74 -16.74 -12.77
C ILE A 225 14.77 -15.23 -12.54
N ASP A 226 14.14 -14.48 -13.42
CA ASP A 226 13.76 -13.08 -13.24
C ASP A 226 12.46 -13.03 -12.44
N SER A 227 12.49 -12.40 -11.28
CA SER A 227 11.34 -12.28 -10.39
C SER A 227 11.41 -11.00 -9.57
N PHE A 228 10.24 -10.53 -9.14
CA PHE A 228 10.12 -9.38 -8.25
C PHE A 228 8.99 -9.67 -7.26
N ASN A 229 9.29 -9.60 -5.97
CA ASN A 229 8.32 -9.80 -4.89
C ASN A 229 8.55 -8.73 -3.83
N TYR A 230 7.52 -7.93 -3.53
CA TYR A 230 7.58 -6.90 -2.51
C TYR A 230 6.35 -6.99 -1.60
N GLN A 231 6.58 -6.98 -0.29
CA GLN A 231 5.52 -7.11 0.71
C GLN A 231 5.69 -6.04 1.78
N ILE A 232 4.58 -5.48 2.23
CA ILE A 232 4.54 -4.44 3.26
C ILE A 232 3.38 -4.71 4.22
N SER A 233 3.54 -4.32 5.48
CA SER A 233 2.41 -4.27 6.38
C SER A 233 2.59 -3.21 7.47
N GLN A 234 1.47 -2.74 7.98
CA GLN A 234 1.38 -1.87 9.15
C GLN A 234 0.26 -2.38 10.06
N SER A 235 0.53 -2.45 11.36
CA SER A 235 -0.46 -2.81 12.37
C SER A 235 -0.35 -1.89 13.58
N THR A 236 -1.49 -1.47 14.11
CA THR A 236 -1.58 -0.60 15.28
C THR A 236 -2.31 -1.34 16.39
N GLN A 237 -1.75 -1.31 17.59
CA GLN A 237 -2.34 -1.86 18.80
C GLN A 237 -2.60 -0.73 19.78
N ILE A 238 -3.84 -0.60 20.24
CA ILE A 238 -4.24 0.35 21.28
C ILE A 238 -4.84 -0.47 22.42
N GLY A 239 -4.23 -0.38 23.60
CA GLY A 239 -4.61 -1.14 24.78
C GLY A 239 -4.72 -0.27 26.02
N GLY A 240 -5.12 -0.89 27.13
CA GLY A 240 -5.32 -0.20 28.41
C GLY A 240 -6.77 -0.19 28.88
N THR A 241 -7.00 0.33 30.08
CA THR A 241 -8.35 0.42 30.69
C THR A 241 -9.06 1.73 30.35
N ASP A 242 -8.29 2.80 30.19
CA ASP A 242 -8.79 4.15 30.04
C ASP A 242 -7.69 5.07 29.48
N MET A 243 -8.00 6.36 29.30
CA MET A 243 -7.06 7.34 28.79
C MET A 243 -5.82 7.52 29.69
N LEU A 244 -5.93 7.34 31.00
CA LEU A 244 -4.83 7.51 31.95
C LEU A 244 -3.89 6.29 31.99
N ASN A 245 -4.41 5.13 31.64
CA ASN A 245 -3.69 3.85 31.65
C ASN A 245 -3.80 3.18 30.29
N ARG A 246 -3.15 3.78 29.28
CA ARG A 246 -3.18 3.33 27.87
C ARG A 246 -1.81 2.95 27.34
N THR A 247 -1.80 2.05 26.36
CA THR A 247 -0.62 1.67 25.57
C THR A 247 -0.91 1.81 24.09
N ILE A 248 0.07 2.30 23.33
CA ILE A 248 -0.02 2.50 21.89
C ILE A 248 1.21 1.89 21.26
N GLY A 249 1.00 0.90 20.41
CA GLY A 249 2.02 0.25 19.60
C GLY A 249 1.73 0.40 18.12
N GLN A 250 2.76 0.62 17.31
CA GLN A 250 2.64 0.48 15.86
C GLN A 250 3.86 -0.23 15.30
N GLN A 251 3.60 -1.24 14.47
CA GLN A 251 4.64 -1.96 13.74
C GLN A 251 4.46 -1.74 12.25
N THR A 252 5.58 -1.59 11.55
CA THR A 252 5.63 -1.43 10.11
C THR A 252 6.78 -2.26 9.57
N GLN A 253 6.55 -2.98 8.48
CA GLN A 253 7.58 -3.78 7.83
C GLN A 253 7.50 -3.69 6.31
N ALA A 254 8.65 -3.91 5.67
CA ALA A 254 8.78 -4.08 4.22
C ALA A 254 9.82 -5.16 3.92
N THR A 255 9.56 -5.98 2.90
CA THR A 255 10.50 -7.00 2.40
C THR A 255 10.52 -6.98 0.88
N LEU A 256 11.73 -7.00 0.29
CA LEU A 256 11.95 -7.11 -1.16
C LEU A 256 12.79 -8.35 -1.43
N SER A 257 12.30 -9.23 -2.29
CA SER A 257 13.08 -10.31 -2.89
C SER A 257 12.95 -10.20 -4.40
N ALA A 258 14.07 -10.03 -5.09
CA ALA A 258 14.08 -9.88 -6.54
C ALA A 258 15.33 -10.49 -7.16
N SER A 259 15.20 -10.88 -8.41
CA SER A 259 16.29 -11.39 -9.22
C SER A 259 16.07 -10.98 -10.66
N TYR A 260 17.13 -10.59 -11.36
CA TYR A 260 17.01 -10.16 -12.76
C TYR A 260 18.33 -10.23 -13.51
N HIS A 261 18.25 -10.43 -14.82
CA HIS A 261 19.38 -10.28 -15.71
C HIS A 261 19.59 -8.81 -16.11
N ARG A 262 20.85 -8.37 -16.17
CA ARG A 262 21.26 -7.04 -16.59
C ARG A 262 22.37 -7.13 -17.64
N SER A 263 22.28 -6.29 -18.68
CA SER A 263 23.34 -6.19 -19.69
C SER A 263 24.63 -5.62 -19.12
N LEU A 264 25.78 -6.11 -19.61
CA LEU A 264 27.08 -5.50 -19.30
C LEU A 264 27.25 -4.11 -19.94
N TRP A 265 26.40 -3.77 -20.90
CA TRP A 265 26.44 -2.51 -21.62
C TRP A 265 25.13 -1.74 -21.43
N ALA A 266 25.26 -0.50 -20.93
CA ALA A 266 24.11 0.36 -20.68
C ALA A 266 23.31 0.59 -21.97
N GLY A 267 21.98 0.44 -21.89
CA GLY A 267 21.06 0.66 -23.00
C GLY A 267 21.03 -0.45 -24.06
N VAL A 268 21.84 -1.51 -23.92
CA VAL A 268 21.83 -2.66 -24.85
C VAL A 268 20.92 -3.76 -24.28
N PRO A 269 19.80 -4.10 -24.95
CA PRO A 269 18.94 -5.19 -24.51
C PRO A 269 19.67 -6.53 -24.52
N LEU A 270 19.35 -7.40 -23.56
CA LEU A 270 19.84 -8.77 -23.54
C LEU A 270 19.15 -9.60 -24.62
N ASN A 271 19.93 -10.41 -25.32
CA ASN A 271 19.44 -11.44 -26.24
C ASN A 271 20.15 -12.76 -25.93
N LEU A 272 19.75 -13.40 -24.84
CA LEU A 272 20.38 -14.63 -24.35
C LEU A 272 19.89 -15.82 -25.18
N THR A 273 20.83 -16.53 -25.80
CA THR A 273 20.56 -17.73 -26.60
C THR A 273 21.47 -18.89 -26.15
N SER A 274 21.35 -20.05 -26.79
CA SER A 274 22.24 -21.18 -26.53
C SER A 274 23.67 -21.00 -27.08
N ASP A 275 23.95 -19.91 -27.81
CA ASP A 275 25.33 -19.57 -28.22
C ASP A 275 26.07 -18.94 -27.03
N PRO A 276 27.21 -19.53 -26.58
CA PRO A 276 28.04 -18.95 -25.53
C PRO A 276 28.42 -17.48 -25.77
N LYS A 277 28.54 -17.03 -27.03
CA LYS A 277 28.85 -15.63 -27.35
C LYS A 277 27.74 -14.64 -26.97
N SER A 278 26.51 -15.11 -26.80
CA SER A 278 25.39 -14.29 -26.33
C SER A 278 25.33 -14.13 -24.81
N GLN A 279 26.11 -14.92 -24.07
CA GLN A 279 26.05 -15.03 -22.62
C GLN A 279 27.00 -14.03 -21.93
N ASN A 280 26.71 -12.75 -22.13
CA ASN A 280 27.42 -11.64 -21.50
C ASN A 280 26.43 -10.77 -20.71
N TYR A 281 26.34 -11.01 -19.40
CA TYR A 281 25.35 -10.35 -18.54
C TYR A 281 25.78 -10.44 -17.07
N GLU A 282 25.09 -9.67 -16.24
CA GLU A 282 25.06 -9.84 -14.80
C GLU A 282 23.72 -10.43 -14.39
N TYR A 283 23.74 -11.46 -13.54
CA TYR A 283 22.57 -11.91 -12.82
C TYR A 283 22.61 -11.31 -11.42
N VAL A 284 21.62 -10.48 -11.12
CA VAL A 284 21.52 -9.72 -9.88
C VAL A 284 20.46 -10.34 -9.00
N LYS A 285 20.76 -10.54 -7.72
CA LYS A 285 19.78 -10.93 -6.69
C LYS A 285 19.75 -9.88 -5.59
N VAL A 286 18.55 -9.57 -5.12
CA VAL A 286 18.28 -8.55 -4.12
C VAL A 286 17.42 -9.16 -3.02
N GLU A 287 17.86 -9.00 -1.78
CA GLU A 287 17.12 -9.41 -0.59
C GLU A 287 17.19 -8.31 0.46
N ASP A 288 16.04 -7.69 0.74
CA ASP A 288 15.93 -6.60 1.69
C ASP A 288 14.83 -6.84 2.72
N THR A 289 15.08 -6.33 3.93
CA THR A 289 14.09 -6.27 5.00
C THR A 289 14.21 -4.95 5.74
N ALA A 290 13.08 -4.37 6.11
CA ALA A 290 13.01 -3.17 6.93
C ALA A 290 11.89 -3.28 7.94
N ARG A 291 12.11 -2.76 9.15
CA ARG A 291 11.14 -2.75 10.24
C ARG A 291 11.19 -1.44 11.01
N SER A 292 10.03 -0.97 11.45
CA SER A 292 9.87 0.07 12.46
C SER A 292 8.87 -0.41 13.50
N ALA A 293 9.18 -0.20 14.77
CA ALA A 293 8.32 -0.52 15.89
C ALA A 293 8.32 0.64 16.88
N VAL A 294 7.14 1.11 17.23
CA VAL A 294 6.90 2.17 18.20
C VAL A 294 6.11 1.58 19.36
N ASP A 295 6.46 1.94 20.58
CA ASP A 295 5.72 1.56 21.78
C ASP A 295 5.70 2.72 22.78
N VAL A 296 4.50 3.08 23.23
CA VAL A 296 4.24 4.20 24.15
C VAL A 296 3.27 3.72 25.22
N GLY A 297 3.60 3.97 26.49
CA GLY A 297 2.77 3.57 27.62
C GLY A 297 2.53 4.70 28.61
N TYR A 298 1.34 4.73 29.17
CA TYR A 298 0.92 5.67 30.20
C TYR A 298 0.46 4.95 31.46
N ARG A 299 0.73 5.57 32.63
CA ARG A 299 0.24 5.13 33.93
C ARG A 299 -0.24 6.34 34.71
N ASN A 300 -1.49 6.31 35.17
CA ASN A 300 -2.13 7.42 35.88
C ASN A 300 -2.03 8.76 35.13
N GLY A 301 -2.08 8.73 33.80
CA GLY A 301 -1.99 9.90 32.92
C GLY A 301 -0.58 10.37 32.63
N LEU A 302 0.44 9.81 33.30
CA LEU A 302 1.83 10.15 33.09
C LEU A 302 2.46 9.20 32.06
N LEU A 303 3.30 9.77 31.19
CA LEU A 303 4.08 9.01 30.21
C LEU A 303 5.09 8.12 30.96
N ALA A 304 4.89 6.81 30.92
CA ALA A 304 5.72 5.83 31.63
C ALA A 304 6.93 5.40 30.79
N TYR A 305 6.74 5.23 29.49
CA TYR A 305 7.80 4.94 28.53
C TYR A 305 7.37 5.36 27.12
N ALA A 306 8.32 5.66 26.25
CA ALA A 306 8.08 5.93 24.84
C ALA A 306 9.35 5.64 24.02
N GLN A 307 9.28 4.66 23.12
CA GLN A 307 10.44 4.22 22.35
C GLN A 307 10.09 3.92 20.89
N ALA A 308 11.08 4.11 20.01
CA ALA A 308 11.04 3.67 18.62
C ALA A 308 12.28 2.84 18.29
N ASN A 309 12.08 1.70 17.63
CA ASN A 309 13.12 0.81 17.15
C ASN A 309 12.98 0.64 15.64
N ARG A 310 14.07 0.85 14.90
CA ARG A 310 14.10 0.73 13.44
C ARG A 310 15.28 -0.11 13.01
N SER A 311 15.10 -0.90 11.97
CA SER A 311 16.15 -1.70 11.37
C SER A 311 15.94 -1.84 9.88
N ALA A 312 17.03 -1.83 9.12
CA ALA A 312 17.03 -2.17 7.70
C ALA A 312 18.24 -3.06 7.39
N SER A 313 18.04 -4.00 6.48
CA SER A 313 19.08 -4.87 5.93
C SER A 313 18.84 -5.00 4.44
N GLN A 314 19.91 -4.86 3.66
CA GLN A 314 19.92 -4.95 2.21
C GLN A 314 21.07 -5.86 1.77
N THR A 315 20.79 -6.79 0.89
CA THR A 315 21.80 -7.67 0.30
C THR A 315 21.67 -7.63 -1.21
N THR A 316 22.80 -7.45 -1.90
CA THR A 316 22.86 -7.57 -3.36
C THR A 316 23.96 -8.55 -3.74
N GLN A 317 23.59 -9.62 -4.45
CA GLN A 317 24.53 -10.54 -5.08
C GLN A 317 24.57 -10.23 -6.58
N VAL A 318 25.77 -10.10 -7.15
CA VAL A 318 25.98 -9.88 -8.58
C VAL A 318 26.90 -10.97 -9.12
N GLN A 319 26.35 -11.80 -10.01
CA GLN A 319 27.08 -12.85 -10.71
C GLN A 319 27.32 -12.39 -12.14
N ARG A 320 28.57 -12.17 -12.54
CA ARG A 320 28.93 -11.68 -13.87
C ARG A 320 29.37 -12.85 -14.76
N TYR A 321 28.77 -12.93 -15.93
CA TYR A 321 29.10 -13.91 -16.94
C TYR A 321 29.63 -13.24 -18.20
N GLU A 322 30.70 -13.81 -18.75
CA GLU A 322 31.26 -13.45 -20.05
C GLU A 322 31.52 -14.71 -20.86
N MET A 323 31.03 -14.75 -22.10
CA MET A 323 31.07 -15.93 -22.96
C MET A 323 30.61 -17.22 -22.25
N ALA A 324 29.52 -17.14 -21.48
CA ALA A 324 28.91 -18.20 -20.67
C ALA A 324 29.71 -18.65 -19.42
N LYS A 325 30.89 -18.06 -19.17
CA LYS A 325 31.72 -18.36 -18.01
C LYS A 325 31.45 -17.36 -16.90
N LEU A 326 31.31 -17.86 -15.68
CA LEU A 326 31.25 -17.01 -14.49
C LEU A 326 32.64 -16.40 -14.26
N VAL A 327 32.72 -15.08 -14.34
CA VAL A 327 33.97 -14.33 -14.16
C VAL A 327 34.02 -13.56 -12.85
N SER A 328 32.87 -13.32 -12.21
CA SER A 328 32.79 -12.68 -10.90
C SER A 328 31.51 -13.09 -10.17
N ASP A 329 31.59 -13.22 -8.84
CA ASP A 329 30.43 -13.41 -7.95
C ASP A 329 30.70 -12.61 -6.67
N VAL A 330 29.94 -11.53 -6.47
CA VAL A 330 30.14 -10.61 -5.35
C VAL A 330 28.84 -10.41 -4.61
N THR A 331 28.87 -10.61 -3.29
CA THR A 331 27.75 -10.32 -2.39
C THR A 331 28.08 -9.11 -1.51
N THR A 332 27.23 -8.10 -1.52
CA THR A 332 27.38 -6.87 -0.75
C THR A 332 26.23 -6.74 0.26
N PRO A 333 26.43 -7.11 1.53
CA PRO A 333 25.46 -6.90 2.59
C PRO A 333 25.63 -5.54 3.26
N VAL A 334 24.53 -4.86 3.56
CA VAL A 334 24.49 -3.61 4.32
C VAL A 334 23.34 -3.66 5.31
N SER A 335 23.59 -3.41 6.59
CA SER A 335 22.54 -3.34 7.61
C SER A 335 22.79 -2.22 8.62
N ALA A 336 21.71 -1.79 9.26
CA ALA A 336 21.69 -0.76 10.27
C ALA A 336 20.46 -0.90 11.18
N SER A 337 20.62 -0.47 12.43
CA SER A 337 19.52 -0.36 13.39
C SER A 337 19.66 0.91 14.21
N SER A 338 18.54 1.45 14.66
CA SER A 338 18.49 2.60 15.56
C SER A 338 17.41 2.37 16.62
N SER A 339 17.67 2.86 17.83
CA SER A 339 16.70 2.93 18.92
C SER A 339 16.63 4.38 19.37
N SER A 340 15.44 4.88 19.65
CA SER A 340 15.21 6.26 20.04
C SER A 340 14.25 6.33 21.21
N ASP A 341 14.68 7.02 22.25
CA ASP A 341 13.80 7.48 23.32
C ASP A 341 12.98 8.68 22.80
N LEU A 342 11.65 8.57 22.93
CA LEU A 342 10.69 9.58 22.51
C LEU A 342 10.09 10.36 23.69
N LEU A 343 10.42 9.99 24.93
CA LEU A 343 9.76 10.48 26.13
C LEU A 343 9.81 12.00 26.25
N THR A 344 10.99 12.59 26.03
CA THR A 344 11.17 14.05 26.10
C THR A 344 10.44 14.80 24.99
N LEU A 345 10.41 14.24 23.77
CA LEU A 345 9.69 14.82 22.64
C LEU A 345 8.18 14.79 22.89
N LEU A 346 7.64 13.66 23.35
CA LEU A 346 6.22 13.54 23.63
C LEU A 346 5.79 14.40 24.81
N GLN A 347 6.62 14.51 25.86
CA GLN A 347 6.38 15.44 26.96
C GLN A 347 6.32 16.89 26.46
N SER A 348 7.22 17.29 25.56
CA SER A 348 7.19 18.63 24.95
C SER A 348 5.90 18.89 24.19
N ILE A 349 5.44 17.93 23.38
CA ILE A 349 4.16 18.04 22.64
C ILE A 349 3.00 18.20 23.62
N MET A 350 2.95 17.39 24.69
CA MET A 350 1.90 17.45 25.71
C MET A 350 1.89 18.80 26.46
N GLN A 351 3.08 19.35 26.77
CA GLN A 351 3.20 20.65 27.43
C GLN A 351 2.71 21.79 26.54
N ASN A 352 3.05 21.75 25.25
CA ASN A 352 2.62 22.75 24.29
C ASN A 352 1.11 22.70 24.02
N ASP A 353 0.52 21.50 23.94
CA ASP A 353 -0.93 21.32 23.86
C ASP A 353 -1.64 21.95 25.07
N ALA A 354 -1.13 21.73 26.28
CA ALA A 354 -1.66 22.33 27.50
C ALA A 354 -1.51 23.86 27.52
N ALA A 355 -0.38 24.39 27.05
CA ALA A 355 -0.16 25.82 26.91
C ALA A 355 -1.12 26.46 25.90
N ARG A 356 -1.42 25.78 24.79
CA ARG A 356 -2.36 26.26 23.77
C ARG A 356 -3.80 26.31 24.27
N ALA A 357 -4.21 25.30 25.05
CA ALA A 357 -5.53 25.29 25.68
C ALA A 357 -5.75 26.50 26.61
N THR A 358 -4.67 27.08 27.15
CA THR A 358 -4.73 28.24 28.06
C THR A 358 -4.42 29.57 27.36
N LYS A 359 -3.66 29.57 26.25
CA LYS A 359 -3.32 30.75 25.44
C LYS A 359 -3.31 30.38 23.94
N PRO A 360 -4.42 30.64 23.20
CA PRO A 360 -4.54 30.28 21.79
C PRO A 360 -3.54 30.97 20.83
N SER A 361 -2.82 31.99 21.29
CA SER A 361 -1.83 32.76 20.51
C SER A 361 -0.40 32.19 20.56
N ALA A 362 -0.17 31.04 21.22
CA ALA A 362 1.13 30.37 21.23
C ALA A 362 1.52 29.84 19.82
N SER A 363 2.78 29.99 19.42
CA SER A 363 3.27 29.76 18.06
C SER A 363 3.15 28.30 17.61
N GLN A 364 2.42 28.06 16.51
CA GLN A 364 2.26 26.75 15.85
C GLN A 364 3.58 26.07 15.45
N SER A 365 4.65 26.84 15.22
CA SER A 365 5.92 26.36 14.66
C SER A 365 6.76 25.44 15.55
N ALA A 366 6.70 25.59 16.88
CA ALA A 366 7.46 24.75 17.81
C ALA A 366 6.86 23.35 17.95
N ASP A 367 5.54 23.23 17.82
CA ASP A 367 4.83 21.94 17.85
C ASP A 367 5.06 21.12 16.60
N ASP A 368 5.05 21.77 15.44
CA ASP A 368 5.36 21.12 14.18
C ASP A 368 6.77 20.54 14.19
N ALA A 369 7.74 21.24 14.80
CA ALA A 369 9.11 20.75 14.91
C ALA A 369 9.25 19.50 15.80
N ALA A 370 8.56 19.44 16.94
CA ALA A 370 8.59 18.28 17.84
C ALA A 370 7.89 17.07 17.22
N VAL A 371 6.72 17.28 16.60
CA VAL A 371 5.98 16.24 15.86
C VAL A 371 6.80 15.71 14.69
N ASP A 372 7.45 16.59 13.93
CA ASP A 372 8.32 16.18 12.82
C ASP A 372 9.54 15.41 13.30
N ALA A 373 10.13 15.78 14.45
CA ALA A 373 11.23 15.04 15.05
C ALA A 373 10.80 13.63 15.47
N VAL A 374 9.60 13.48 16.05
CA VAL A 374 9.02 12.17 16.35
C VAL A 374 8.85 11.36 15.07
N ARG A 375 8.19 11.90 14.04
CA ARG A 375 7.95 11.19 12.76
C ARG A 375 9.23 10.74 12.06
N LYS A 376 10.30 11.54 12.11
CA LYS A 376 11.61 11.14 11.59
C LYS A 376 12.20 9.93 12.32
N ARG A 377 11.89 9.77 13.61
CA ARG A 377 12.36 8.66 14.46
C ARG A 377 11.44 7.43 14.43
N THR A 378 10.19 7.57 14.00
CA THR A 378 9.22 6.48 13.94
C THR A 378 8.95 5.95 12.52
N SER A 379 9.16 6.75 11.48
CA SER A 379 8.89 6.33 10.10
C SER A 379 9.77 5.16 9.65
N LEU A 380 9.21 4.24 8.85
CA LEU A 380 9.97 3.15 8.23
C LEU A 380 11.09 3.73 7.34
N GLU A 381 12.32 3.25 7.52
CA GLU A 381 13.42 3.50 6.59
C GLU A 381 13.90 2.18 6.02
N VAL A 382 14.00 2.13 4.69
CA VAL A 382 14.35 0.93 3.92
C VAL A 382 15.83 0.92 3.53
N ASP A 383 16.50 2.07 3.61
CA ASP A 383 17.93 2.23 3.33
C ASP A 383 18.75 2.24 4.63
N PRO A 384 19.57 1.20 4.88
CA PRO A 384 20.44 1.15 6.05
C PRO A 384 21.43 2.32 6.16
N THR A 385 21.84 2.92 5.05
CA THR A 385 22.79 4.04 5.05
C THR A 385 22.15 5.31 5.60
N ARG A 386 20.86 5.56 5.30
CA ARG A 386 20.08 6.65 5.87
C ARG A 386 19.81 6.44 7.36
N LEU A 387 19.57 5.20 7.80
CA LEU A 387 19.50 4.87 9.23
C LEU A 387 20.81 5.16 9.98
N LYS A 388 21.97 4.83 9.38
CA LYS A 388 23.29 5.14 9.98
C LYS A 388 23.55 6.64 10.06
N ALA A 389 23.17 7.38 9.02
CA ALA A 389 23.35 8.83 8.99
C ALA A 389 22.48 9.54 10.06
N ALA A 390 21.27 9.03 10.31
CA ALA A 390 20.36 9.57 11.32
C ALA A 390 20.73 9.22 12.78
N ALA A 391 21.63 8.24 12.97
CA ALA A 391 22.14 7.83 14.29
C ALA A 391 23.38 8.62 14.74
N LYS A 392 23.96 9.43 13.85
CA LYS A 392 25.02 10.40 14.16
C LYS A 392 24.41 11.78 14.34
#